data_AF-A0A933R9C0-F1
#
_entry.id   AF-A0A933R9C0-F1
#
_cell.length_a   1.000
_cell.length_b   1.000
_cell.length_c   1.000
_cell.angle_alpha   90.00
_cell.angle_beta   90.00
_cell.angle_gamma   90.00
#
_symmetry.space_group_name_H-M   'P 1'
#
loop_
_entity.id
_entity.type
_entity.pdbx_description
1 polymer ?
#
loop_
_entity_poly.entity_id
_entity_poly.type
_entity_poly.pdbx_seq_one_letter_code
_entity_poly.pdbx_strand_id
1 'polypeptide(L)'
;MKTGLASVGEQLGLLKLNGRVVSRSPLSTIVELEALQMVVREKRSLWETLQQLPSAALSTDLDALIARADDQLAQLTDLHRARVSTTFIPSVAPTRP
;
A
#
# COMPACT_ATOMS: atom_id res chain seq x y z
N MET A 1 22.85 -1.48 -18.12
CA MET A 1 22.13 -2.09 -16.98
C MET A 1 20.69 -1.57 -16.97
N LYS A 2 19.75 -2.26 -17.61
CA LYS A 2 18.33 -1.84 -17.74
C LYS A 2 17.43 -3.09 -17.82
N THR A 3 17.41 -3.91 -16.78
CA THR A 3 16.55 -5.12 -16.75
C THR A 3 15.93 -5.39 -15.38
N GLY A 4 16.00 -4.44 -14.44
CA GLY A 4 15.42 -4.60 -13.10
C GLY A 4 13.95 -4.21 -12.99
N LEU A 5 13.49 -3.20 -13.75
CA LEU A 5 12.12 -2.67 -13.60
C LEU A 5 11.03 -3.60 -14.16
N ALA A 6 11.35 -4.45 -15.15
CA ALA A 6 10.36 -5.34 -15.76
C ALA A 6 10.01 -6.55 -14.87
N SER A 7 10.98 -7.07 -14.13
CA SER A 7 10.79 -8.27 -13.29
C SER A 7 9.96 -7.98 -12.03
N VAL A 8 10.06 -6.77 -11.46
CA VAL A 8 9.24 -6.35 -10.30
C VAL A 8 7.76 -6.21 -10.68
N GLY A 9 7.46 -5.73 -11.89
CA GLY A 9 6.08 -5.63 -12.39
C GLY A 9 5.39 -6.99 -12.57
N GLU A 10 6.14 -8.02 -12.99
CA GLU A 10 5.62 -9.36 -13.19
C GLU A 10 5.32 -10.08 -11.86
N GLN A 11 6.14 -9.86 -10.82
CA GLN A 11 5.85 -10.36 -9.47
C GLN A 11 4.68 -9.63 -8.78
N LEU A 12 4.55 -8.32 -8.96
CA LEU A 12 3.40 -7.55 -8.47
C LEU A 12 2.10 -7.88 -9.23
N GLY A 13 2.21 -8.26 -10.51
CA GLY A 13 1.08 -8.75 -11.31
C GLY A 13 0.55 -10.11 -10.84
N LEU A 14 1.44 -11.01 -10.42
CA LEU A 14 1.05 -12.31 -9.83
C LEU A 14 0.40 -12.17 -8.45
N LEU A 15 0.77 -11.15 -7.66
CA LEU A 15 0.07 -10.76 -6.43
C LEU A 15 -1.36 -10.25 -6.70
N LYS A 16 -1.67 -9.85 -7.93
CA LYS A 16 -2.94 -9.22 -8.32
C LYS A 16 -3.84 -10.07 -9.24
N LEU A 17 -3.49 -11.32 -9.52
CA LEU A 17 -4.20 -12.15 -10.50
C LEU A 17 -4.76 -13.47 -9.94
N ASN A 18 -5.42 -13.42 -8.78
CA ASN A 18 -6.33 -14.51 -8.38
C ASN A 18 -7.77 -14.19 -8.78
N GLY A 19 -8.02 -14.18 -10.09
CA GLY A 19 -9.34 -14.05 -10.72
C GLY A 19 -10.21 -15.31 -10.63
N ARG A 20 -10.35 -15.94 -9.44
CA ARG A 20 -11.18 -17.13 -9.16
C ARG A 20 -11.08 -17.41 -7.65
N VAL A 21 -12.12 -17.52 -6.81
CA VAL A 21 -13.53 -17.92 -6.90
C VAL A 21 -14.20 -17.41 -5.59
N VAL A 22 -15.36 -16.74 -5.68
CA VAL A 22 -16.36 -16.54 -4.60
C VAL A 22 -15.82 -16.08 -3.22
N SER A 23 -15.98 -14.79 -2.92
CA SER A 23 -15.56 -14.08 -1.69
C SER A 23 -14.09 -13.64 -1.65
N ARG A 24 -13.85 -12.32 -1.69
CA ARG A 24 -12.52 -11.73 -1.43
C ARG A 24 -12.10 -12.13 -0.02
N SER A 25 -11.05 -12.96 0.11
CA SER A 25 -10.57 -13.39 1.42
C SER A 25 -10.17 -12.16 2.25
N PRO A 26 -10.67 -12.01 3.49
CA PRO A 26 -10.32 -10.91 4.38
C PRO A 26 -8.80 -10.77 4.58
N LEU A 27 -8.09 -11.90 4.61
CA LEU A 27 -6.63 -11.94 4.73
C LEU A 27 -5.91 -11.39 3.48
N SER A 28 -6.42 -11.68 2.26
CA SER A 28 -5.87 -11.12 1.02
C SER A 28 -5.91 -9.59 1.04
N THR A 29 -7.01 -9.03 1.55
CA THR A 29 -7.18 -7.57 1.62
C THR A 29 -6.17 -6.94 2.59
N ILE A 30 -5.83 -7.61 3.69
CA ILE A 30 -4.83 -7.13 4.65
C ILE A 30 -3.44 -7.09 4.01
N VAL A 31 -3.04 -8.18 3.33
CA VAL A 31 -1.73 -8.25 2.63
C VAL A 31 -1.63 -7.20 1.52
N GLU A 32 -2.71 -6.98 0.77
CA GLU A 32 -2.76 -5.91 -0.24
C GLU A 32 -2.57 -4.52 0.37
N LEU A 33 -3.17 -4.24 1.54
CA LEU A 33 -3.01 -2.97 2.25
C LEU A 33 -1.59 -2.79 2.80
N GLU A 34 -0.93 -3.86 3.26
CA GLU A 34 0.47 -3.82 3.69
C GLU A 34 1.42 -3.55 2.51
N ALA A 35 1.19 -4.21 1.38
CA ALA A 35 1.95 -3.96 0.17
C ALA A 35 1.80 -2.50 -0.32
N LEU A 36 0.57 -1.95 -0.29
CA LEU A 36 0.33 -0.56 -0.64
C LEU A 36 1.05 0.41 0.32
N GLN A 37 1.01 0.16 1.63
CA GLN A 37 1.73 0.98 2.60
C GLN A 37 3.25 0.96 2.35
N MET A 38 3.82 -0.20 2.02
CA MET A 38 5.24 -0.32 1.67
C MET A 38 5.61 0.54 0.46
N VAL A 39 4.84 0.43 -0.63
CA VAL A 39 5.09 1.19 -1.87
C VAL A 39 4.95 2.70 -1.65
N VAL A 40 3.94 3.15 -0.90
CA VAL A 40 3.76 4.58 -0.62
C VAL A 40 4.90 5.12 0.24
N ARG A 41 5.37 4.36 1.22
CA ARG A 41 6.51 4.73 2.07
C ARG A 41 7.80 4.84 1.27
N GLU A 42 8.06 3.89 0.37
CA GLU A 42 9.22 3.94 -0.53
C GLU A 42 9.15 5.17 -1.43
N LYS A 43 7.99 5.41 -2.07
CA LYS A 43 7.76 6.59 -2.91
C LYS A 43 8.01 7.89 -2.13
N ARG A 44 7.55 7.97 -0.88
CA ARG A 44 7.81 9.13 0.00
C ARG A 44 9.31 9.34 0.23
N SER A 45 10.04 8.28 0.56
CA SER A 45 11.50 8.34 0.77
C SER A 45 12.26 8.72 -0.51
N LEU A 46 11.78 8.29 -1.69
CA LEU A 46 12.31 8.73 -2.97
C LEU A 46 12.19 10.26 -3.13
N TRP A 47 11.02 10.84 -2.80
CA TRP A 47 10.83 12.29 -2.84
C TRP A 47 11.72 13.03 -1.85
N GLU A 48 11.89 12.52 -0.63
CA GLU A 48 12.85 13.09 0.34
C GLU A 48 14.29 13.05 -0.18
N THR A 49 14.65 11.98 -0.89
CA THR A 49 15.97 11.87 -1.53
C THR A 49 16.13 12.92 -2.63
N LEU A 50 15.10 13.13 -3.46
CA LEU A 50 15.13 14.15 -4.51
C LEU A 50 15.15 15.57 -3.95
N GLN A 51 14.61 15.82 -2.76
CA GLN A 51 14.71 17.14 -2.11
C GLN A 51 16.15 17.56 -1.80
N GLN A 52 17.08 16.61 -1.69
CA GLN A 52 18.50 16.90 -1.48
C GLN A 52 19.18 17.42 -2.76
N LEU A 53 18.53 17.33 -3.92
CA LEU A 53 19.06 17.86 -5.17
C LEU A 53 18.84 19.38 -5.24
N PRO A 54 19.73 20.12 -5.95
CA PRO A 54 19.57 21.57 -6.09
C PRO A 54 18.23 21.96 -6.71
N SER A 55 17.56 22.97 -6.14
CA SER A 55 16.19 23.37 -6.53
C SER A 55 16.04 23.74 -8.01
N ALA A 56 17.10 24.23 -8.66
CA ALA A 56 17.09 24.54 -10.10
C ALA A 56 16.93 23.30 -11.00
N ALA A 57 17.11 22.08 -10.48
CA ALA A 57 17.02 20.85 -11.23
C ALA A 57 15.59 20.27 -11.31
N LEU A 58 14.64 20.77 -10.49
CA LEU A 58 13.31 20.19 -10.36
C LEU A 58 12.23 21.27 -10.47
N SER A 59 11.30 21.09 -11.41
CA SER A 59 10.12 21.95 -11.57
C SER A 59 8.91 21.49 -10.76
N THR A 60 9.06 20.41 -9.98
CA THR A 60 7.98 19.76 -9.24
C THR A 60 8.01 20.13 -7.77
N ASP A 61 6.86 20.40 -7.19
CA ASP A 61 6.67 20.61 -5.75
C ASP A 61 6.80 19.28 -4.99
N LEU A 62 8.00 19.00 -4.50
CA LEU A 62 8.30 17.76 -3.76
C LEU A 62 7.64 17.73 -2.38
N ASP A 63 7.46 18.88 -1.73
CA ASP A 63 6.81 18.96 -0.42
C ASP A 63 5.34 18.56 -0.53
N ALA A 64 4.64 19.05 -1.55
CA ALA A 64 3.27 18.63 -1.84
C ALA A 64 3.17 17.12 -2.13
N LEU A 65 4.16 16.54 -2.82
CA LEU A 65 4.19 15.09 -3.10
C LEU A 65 4.44 14.24 -1.85
N ILE A 66 5.23 14.74 -0.90
CA ILE A 66 5.48 14.10 0.39
C ILE A 66 4.25 14.19 1.28
N ALA A 67 3.66 15.37 1.42
CA ALA A 67 2.41 15.56 2.17
C ALA A 67 1.30 14.63 1.65
N ARG A 68 1.16 14.52 0.31
CA ARG A 68 0.24 13.57 -0.30
C ARG A 68 0.55 12.11 0.03
N ALA A 69 1.83 11.73 0.11
CA ALA A 69 2.21 10.38 0.49
C ALA A 69 1.91 10.09 1.97
N ASP A 70 2.06 11.08 2.85
CA ASP A 70 1.68 11.00 4.26
C ASP A 70 0.17 10.82 4.43
N ASP A 71 -0.65 11.60 3.71
CA ASP A 71 -2.10 11.45 3.69
C ASP A 71 -2.54 10.07 3.19
N GLN A 72 -1.86 9.55 2.16
CA GLN A 72 -2.10 8.20 1.65
C GLN A 72 -1.76 7.12 2.67
N LEU A 73 -0.64 7.26 3.39
CA LEU A 73 -0.25 6.34 4.45
C LEU A 73 -1.27 6.35 5.59
N ALA A 74 -1.71 7.52 6.04
CA ALA A 74 -2.73 7.65 7.09
C ALA A 74 -4.02 6.90 6.71
N GLN A 75 -4.55 7.14 5.51
CA GLN A 75 -5.74 6.45 5.01
C GLN A 75 -5.55 4.93 4.92
N LEU A 76 -4.40 4.47 4.42
CA LEU A 76 -4.12 3.05 4.31
C LEU A 76 -3.98 2.37 5.68
N THR A 77 -3.37 3.05 6.65
CA THR A 77 -3.26 2.57 8.03
C THR A 77 -4.63 2.45 8.69
N ASP A 78 -5.53 3.41 8.49
CA ASP A 78 -6.90 3.34 9.02
C ASP A 78 -7.69 2.18 8.40
N LEU A 79 -7.59 2.01 7.08
CA LEU A 79 -8.22 0.90 6.37
C LEU A 79 -7.66 -0.46 6.83
N HIS A 80 -6.35 -0.56 7.01
CA HIS A 80 -5.70 -1.78 7.50
C HIS A 80 -6.18 -2.12 8.91
N ARG A 81 -6.18 -1.15 9.83
CA ARG A 81 -6.69 -1.32 11.20
C ARG A 81 -8.13 -1.80 11.21
N ALA A 82 -9.00 -1.18 10.41
CA ALA A 82 -10.39 -1.58 10.29
C ALA A 82 -10.51 -3.03 9.80
N ARG A 83 -9.75 -3.42 8.77
CA ARG A 83 -9.78 -4.79 8.21
C ARG A 83 -9.23 -5.84 9.17
N VAL A 84 -8.14 -5.56 9.87
CA VAL A 84 -7.59 -6.43 10.92
C VAL A 84 -8.65 -6.65 12.00
N SER A 85 -9.29 -5.58 12.49
CA SER A 85 -10.30 -5.69 13.55
C SER A 85 -11.48 -6.58 13.13
N THR A 86 -11.99 -6.45 11.91
CA THR A 86 -13.11 -7.28 11.42
C THR A 86 -12.70 -8.73 11.13
N THR A 87 -11.43 -8.99 10.79
CA THR A 87 -10.95 -10.33 10.42
C THR A 87 -10.58 -11.17 11.65
N PHE A 88 -9.94 -10.56 12.64
CA PHE A 88 -9.40 -11.28 13.80
C PHE A 88 -10.26 -11.21 15.06
N ILE A 89 -11.22 -10.27 15.15
CA ILE A 89 -12.23 -10.31 16.21
C ILE A 89 -13.36 -11.23 15.72
N PRO A 90 -13.56 -12.42 16.31
CA PRO A 90 -14.67 -13.25 15.92
C PRO A 90 -15.96 -12.52 16.28
N SER A 91 -16.89 -12.43 15.33
CA SER A 91 -18.28 -12.21 15.68
C SER A 91 -18.67 -13.33 16.64
N VAL A 92 -18.86 -13.00 17.92
CA VAL A 92 -19.51 -13.90 18.87
C VAL A 92 -20.87 -14.21 18.28
N ALA A 93 -21.00 -15.41 17.70
CA ALA A 93 -22.30 -15.92 17.32
C ALA A 93 -23.10 -16.11 18.62
N PRO A 94 -24.32 -15.54 18.74
CA PRO A 94 -25.13 -15.80 19.92
C PRO A 94 -25.40 -17.30 20.00
N THR A 95 -24.98 -17.92 21.10
CA THR A 95 -25.37 -19.27 21.47
C THR A 95 -26.88 -19.29 21.63
N ARG A 96 -27.58 -19.87 20.65
CA ARG A 96 -29.03 -20.07 20.72
C ARG A 96 -29.32 -21.16 21.77
N PRO A 97 -30.23 -20.91 22.73
CA PRO A 97 -30.67 -21.93 23.70
C PRO A 97 -31.50 -23.03 23.02
#